data_AF-A0A2K0Y4T3-F1
#
_entry.id   AF-A0A2K0Y4T3-F1
#
_cell.length_a   1.000
_cell.length_b   1.000
_cell.length_c   1.000
_cell.angle_alpha   90.00
_cell.angle_beta   90.00
_cell.angle_gamma   90.00
#
_symmetry.space_group_name_H-M   'P 1'
#
loop_
_entity.id
_entity.type
_entity.pdbx_description
1 polymer ?
#
loop_
_entity_poly.entity_id
_entity_poly.type
_entity_poly.pdbx_seq_one_letter_code
_entity_poly.pdbx_strand_id
1 'polypeptide(L)' 'MSENRSIEFARNGRSDGQRHDIAVSIEKVRSVLEALRFGSVTLTVHDARVVQIDVTEKTRLTA' A
#
# COMPACT_ATOMS: atom_id res chain seq x y z
N MET A 1 -18.64 -0.08 -16.38
CA MET A 1 -17.32 -0.55 -16.87
C MET A 1 -16.28 0.18 -16.03
N SER A 2 -15.75 -0.45 -14.98
CA SER A 2 -14.87 0.24 -14.02
C SER A 2 -13.52 0.52 -14.68
N GLU A 3 -13.21 1.80 -14.87
CA GLU A 3 -11.92 2.27 -15.36
C GLU A 3 -10.83 1.93 -14.34
N ASN A 4 -10.21 0.76 -14.52
CA ASN A 4 -8.99 0.40 -13.83
C ASN A 4 -7.82 1.11 -14.52
N ARG A 5 -7.69 2.44 -14.31
CA ARG A 5 -6.55 3.20 -14.81
C ARG A 5 -5.29 2.68 -14.12
N SER A 6 -4.59 1.80 -14.84
CA SER A 6 -3.25 1.32 -14.51
C SER A 6 -2.37 2.52 -14.18
N ILE A 7 -1.92 2.58 -12.94
CA ILE A 7 -1.11 3.68 -12.40
C ILE A 7 0.19 3.72 -13.21
N GLU A 8 0.34 4.72 -14.08
CA GLU A 8 1.62 4.99 -14.72
C GLU A 8 2.61 5.42 -13.65
N PHE A 9 3.52 4.52 -13.29
CA PHE A 9 4.58 4.76 -12.32
C PHE A 9 5.51 5.85 -12.86
N ALA A 10 5.16 7.10 -12.57
CA ALA A 10 6.01 8.25 -12.81
C ALA A 10 7.39 7.95 -12.24
N ARG A 11 8.40 7.87 -13.11
CA ARG A 11 9.81 7.73 -12.72
C ARG A 11 10.20 8.97 -11.93
N ASN A 12 9.96 8.96 -10.63
CA ASN A 12 10.37 10.04 -9.74
C ASN A 12 11.89 9.96 -9.57
N GLY A 13 12.58 10.69 -10.43
CA GLY A 13 14.00 10.96 -10.30
C GLY A 13 14.22 11.94 -9.16
N ARG A 14 15.08 11.54 -8.21
CA ARG A 14 15.71 12.32 -7.12
C ARG A 14 15.05 12.23 -5.74
N SER A 15 15.61 11.34 -4.91
CA SER A 15 16.18 11.59 -3.57
C SER A 15 16.37 10.22 -2.88
N ASP A 16 17.61 9.85 -2.57
CA ASP A 16 17.97 8.58 -1.91
C ASP A 16 17.15 8.33 -0.62
N GLY A 17 16.96 9.39 0.18
CA GLY A 17 16.14 9.33 1.39
C GLY A 17 14.63 9.14 1.16
N GLN A 18 14.08 9.53 0.00
CA GLN A 18 12.67 9.27 -0.32
C GLN A 18 12.44 7.82 -0.75
N ARG A 19 13.42 7.21 -1.43
CA ARG A 19 13.35 5.80 -1.83
C ARG A 19 13.44 4.87 -0.63
N HIS A 20 14.20 5.24 0.40
CA HIS A 20 14.29 4.46 1.63
C HIS A 20 12.95 4.37 2.37
N ASP A 21 12.25 5.50 2.52
CA ASP A 21 10.94 5.56 3.17
C ASP A 21 9.88 4.72 2.43
N ILE A 22 9.91 4.76 1.09
CA ILE A 22 9.06 3.93 0.24
C ILE A 22 9.41 2.45 0.38
N ALA A 23 10.70 2.08 0.39
CA ALA A 23 11.12 0.69 0.53
C ALA A 23 10.63 0.08 1.86
N VAL A 24 10.81 0.80 2.97
CA VAL A 24 10.32 0.39 4.30
C VAL A 24 8.78 0.28 4.31
N SER A 25 8.09 1.23 3.67
CA SER A 25 6.63 1.20 3.56
C SER A 25 6.15 -0.01 2.76
N ILE A 26 6.82 -0.35 1.65
CA ILE A 26 6.50 -1.51 0.82
C ILE A 26 6.74 -2.82 1.56
N GLU A 27 7.82 -2.95 2.31
CA GLU A 27 8.06 -4.14 3.13
C GLU A 27 6.96 -4.35 4.17
N LYS A 28 6.50 -3.25 4.79
CA LYS A 28 5.41 -3.31 5.76
C LYS A 28 4.08 -3.68 5.12
N VAL A 29 3.76 -3.10 3.96
CA VAL A 29 2.57 -3.46 3.17
C VAL A 29 2.64 -4.92 2.71
N ARG A 30 3.80 -5.40 2.29
CA ARG A 30 4.00 -6.80 1.88
C ARG A 30 3.72 -7.75 3.06
N SER A 31 4.30 -7.47 4.22
CA SER A 31 4.08 -8.31 5.42
C SER A 31 2.61 -8.34 5.84
N VAL A 32 1.92 -7.20 5.73
CA VAL A 32 0.48 -7.11 5.93
C VAL A 32 -0.27 -7.96 4.89
N LEU A 33 0.04 -7.84 3.61
CA LEU A 33 -0.60 -8.63 2.55
C LEU A 33 -0.34 -10.14 2.70
N GLU A 34 0.82 -10.53 3.22
CA GLU A 34 1.16 -11.92 3.51
C GLU A 34 0.32 -12.49 4.67
N ALA A 35 -0.04 -11.66 5.66
CA ALA A 35 -0.90 -12.05 6.78
C ALA A 35 -2.41 -11.95 6.46
N LEU A 36 -2.80 -11.01 5.59
CA LEU A 36 -4.20 -10.70 5.29
C LEU A 36 -4.82 -11.74 4.35
N ARG A 37 -5.61 -12.66 4.90
CA ARG A 37 -6.23 -13.74 4.10
C ARG A 37 -7.44 -13.26 3.29
N PHE A 38 -8.26 -12.40 3.88
CA PHE A 38 -9.40 -11.72 3.26
C PHE A 38 -9.57 -10.35 3.93
N GLY A 39 -9.60 -9.27 3.16
CA GLY A 39 -9.68 -7.93 3.72
C GLY A 39 -9.46 -6.82 2.70
N SER A 40 -9.22 -5.61 3.19
CA SER A 40 -8.85 -4.44 2.39
C SER A 40 -7.71 -3.69 3.06
N VAL A 41 -6.75 -3.22 2.27
CA VAL A 41 -5.66 -2.36 2.74
C VAL A 41 -5.83 -1.00 2.09
N THR A 42 -5.92 0.05 2.90
CA THR A 42 -6.03 1.43 2.46
C THR A 42 -4.72 2.16 2.75
N LEU A 43 -4.05 2.65 1.71
CA LEU A 43 -2.85 3.47 1.84
C LEU A 43 -3.18 4.94 1.63
N THR A 44 -2.77 5.78 2.58
CA THR A 44 -2.83 7.23 2.43
C THR A 44 -1.44 7.75 2.12
N VAL A 45 -1.31 8.41 0.97
CA VAL A 45 -0.06 8.99 0.48
C VAL A 45 -0.17 10.50 0.49
N HIS A 46 0.73 11.18 1.20
CA HIS A 46 0.87 12.64 1.18
C HIS A 46 2.31 12.98 0.80
N ASP A 47 2.50 14.01 -0.04
CA ASP A 47 3.83 14.46 -0.46
C ASP A 47 4.73 13.34 -1.05
N ALA A 48 4.13 12.46 -1.86
CA ALA A 48 4.82 11.28 -2.41
C ALA A 48 5.48 10.36 -1.36
N ARG A 49 4.92 10.32 -0.15
CA ARG A 49 5.27 9.41 0.96
C ARG A 49 4.03 8.77 1.54
N VAL A 50 4.15 7.52 1.97
CA VAL A 50 3.06 6.81 2.64
C VAL A 50 3.01 7.30 4.07
N VAL A 51 1.92 7.97 4.45
CA VAL A 51 1.75 8.51 5.82
C VAL A 51 0.84 7.64 6.68
N GLN A 52 -0.02 6.84 6.04
CA GLN A 52 -0.93 5.95 6.76
C GLN A 52 -1.12 4.64 5.98
N ILE A 53 -1.14 3.54 6.73
CA ILE A 53 -1.48 2.21 6.24
C ILE A 53 -2.60 1.71 7.16
N ASP A 54 -3.80 1.63 6.63
CA ASP A 54 -4.95 1.04 7.32
C ASP A 54 -5.19 -0.37 6.79
N VAL A 55 -5.25 -1.34 7.70
CA VAL A 55 -5.37 -2.76 7.38
C VAL A 55 -6.67 -3.26 7.97
N THR A 56 -7.61 -3.61 7.11
CA THR A 56 -8.91 -4.15 7.53
C THR A 56 -8.99 -5.62 7.16
N GLU A 57 -8.91 -6.50 8.15
CA GLU A 57 -9.17 -7.94 7.98
C GLU A 57 -10.67 -8.23 8.07
N LYS A 58 -11.23 -8.83 7.02
CA LYS A 58 -12.62 -9.26 6.99
C LYS A 58 -12.68 -10.78 7.12
N THR A 59 -12.67 -11.24 8.37
CA THR A 59 -12.90 -12.65 8.69
C THR A 59 -14.39 -12.97 8.57
N ARG A 60 -14.74 -13.91 7.69
CA ARG A 60 -16.12 -14.39 7.58
C ARG A 60 -16.37 -15.37 8.73
N LEU A 61 -17.10 -14.92 9.75
CA LEU A 61 -17.62 -15.80 10.80
C LEU A 61 -18.74 -16.65 10.17
N THR A 62 -18.43 -17.86 9.75
CA THR A 62 -19.46 -18.86 9.44
C THR A 62 -19.88 -19.52 10.75
N ALA A 63 -21.04 -19.11 11.27
CA ALA A 63 -21.78 -19.86 12.28
C ALA A 63 -22.52 -21.03 11.62
#